data_AF-A0A485NTW7-F1
#
_entry.id   AF-A0A485NTW7-F1
#
_cell.length_a   1.000
_cell.length_b   1.000
_cell.length_c   1.000
_cell.angle_alpha   90.00
_cell.angle_beta   90.00
_cell.angle_gamma   90.00
#
_symmetry.space_group_name_H-M   'P 1'
#
loop_
_entity.id
_entity.type
_entity.pdbx_description
1 polymer ?
#
loop_
_entity_poly.entity_id
_entity_poly.type
_entity_poly.pdbx_seq_one_letter_code
_entity_poly.pdbx_strand_id
1 'polypeptide(L)' 'MAQSSLNRVLVPGPQSVHLHTWILTNCGHVYCDVCLDKGRKGECLICKVPCRTLLLSEH' A
#
# COMPACT_ATOMS: atom_id res chain seq x y z
N MET A 1 -39.90 -19.03 21.32
CA MET A 1 -39.25 -19.01 19.98
C MET A 1 -39.28 -17.57 19.48
N ALA A 2 -38.10 -17.03 19.14
CA ALA A 2 -37.82 -15.83 18.33
C ALA A 2 -36.60 -15.09 18.92
N GLN A 3 -35.41 -15.64 18.67
CA GLN A 3 -34.16 -14.91 18.88
C GLN A 3 -34.01 -13.93 17.71
N SER A 4 -34.25 -12.64 17.95
CA SER A 4 -34.06 -11.59 16.94
C SER A 4 -32.56 -11.34 16.78
N SER A 5 -31.95 -11.99 15.79
CA SER A 5 -30.56 -11.78 15.42
C SER A 5 -30.40 -10.40 14.78
N LEU A 6 -29.96 -9.42 15.56
CA LEU A 6 -29.48 -8.15 15.02
C LEU A 6 -28.17 -8.42 14.26
N ASN A 7 -28.29 -8.69 12.96
CA ASN A 7 -27.19 -8.62 12.02
C ASN A 7 -26.68 -7.18 11.99
N ARG A 8 -25.71 -6.85 12.85
CA ARG A 8 -24.87 -5.67 12.68
C ARG A 8 -24.04 -5.88 11.42
N VAL A 9 -24.57 -5.43 10.29
CA VAL A 9 -23.75 -5.15 9.12
C VAL A 9 -22.75 -4.10 9.60
N LEU A 10 -21.49 -4.50 9.74
CA LEU A 10 -20.39 -3.56 9.87
C LEU A 10 -20.35 -2.80 8.55
N VAL A 11 -21.04 -1.66 8.47
CA VAL A 11 -20.78 -0.68 7.42
C VAL A 11 -19.32 -0.26 7.59
N PRO A 12 -18.44 -0.50 6.60
CA PRO A 12 -17.12 0.10 6.65
C PRO A 12 -17.35 1.62 6.67
N GLY A 13 -17.11 2.28 7.81
CA GLY A 13 -16.90 3.72 7.85
C GLY A 13 -15.86 4.09 6.80
N PRO A 14 -15.84 5.34 6.29
CA PRO A 14 -15.10 5.74 5.09
C PRO A 14 -13.74 5.05 5.11
N GLN A 15 -13.61 3.99 4.31
CA GLN A 15 -12.45 3.12 4.39
C GLN A 15 -11.29 4.01 4.04
N SER A 16 -10.48 4.27 5.06
CA SER A 16 -9.31 5.11 5.08
C SER A 16 -8.86 5.42 3.67
N VAL A 17 -8.88 6.69 3.27
CA VAL A 17 -7.98 7.14 2.21
C VAL A 17 -6.60 6.71 2.66
N HIS A 18 -6.18 5.51 2.27
CA HIS A 18 -4.86 5.02 2.57
C HIS A 18 -4.03 5.83 1.59
N LEU A 19 -3.58 7.00 2.03
CA LEU A 19 -2.76 7.91 1.26
C LEU A 19 -1.41 7.22 1.10
N HIS A 20 -1.39 6.29 0.18
CA HIS A 20 -0.26 5.45 -0.08
C HIS A 20 0.64 6.23 -1.03
N THR A 21 1.86 6.50 -0.58
CA THR A 21 2.81 7.17 -1.44
C THR A 21 3.34 6.16 -2.44
N TRP A 22 3.21 6.49 -3.72
CA TRP A 22 3.80 5.69 -4.78
C TRP A 22 5.29 6.00 -4.87
N ILE A 23 6.09 4.95 -4.88
CA ILE A 23 7.53 5.00 -5.03
C ILE A 23 7.86 4.49 -6.42
N LEU A 24 8.52 5.31 -7.22
CA LEU A 24 9.15 4.90 -8.46
C LEU A 24 10.61 4.57 -8.19
N THR A 25 11.14 3.53 -8.82
CA THR A 25 12.58 3.25 -8.78
C THR A 25 13.26 3.71 -10.06
N ASN A 26 14.57 3.95 -10.01
CA ASN A 26 15.33 4.33 -11.20
C ASN A 26 15.34 3.25 -12.31
N CYS A 27 14.96 2.00 -12.00
CA CYS A 27 14.76 0.95 -12.99
C CYS A 27 13.36 0.95 -13.61
N GLY A 28 12.50 1.92 -13.27
CA GLY A 28 11.17 2.10 -13.84
C GLY A 28 10.05 1.36 -13.11
N HIS A 29 10.35 0.63 -12.03
CA HIS A 29 9.34 -0.12 -11.29
C HIS A 29 8.67 0.74 -10.21
N VAL A 30 7.35 0.61 -10.09
CA VAL A 30 6.52 1.35 -9.14
C VAL A 30 5.95 0.41 -8.09
N TYR A 31 5.98 0.82 -6.82
CA TYR A 31 5.33 0.14 -5.71
C TYR A 31 5.04 1.13 -4.59
N CYS A 32 4.18 0.73 -3.66
CA CYS A 32 3.68 1.60 -2.61
C CYS A 32 4.62 1.58 -1.37
N ASP A 33 4.62 2.62 -0.52
CA ASP A 33 5.55 2.74 0.62
C ASP A 33 5.47 1.55 1.61
N VAL A 34 4.28 1.06 1.98
CA VAL A 34 4.11 -0.21 2.70
C VAL A 34 4.77 -1.43 2.01
N CYS A 35 4.72 -1.53 0.68
CA CYS A 35 5.43 -2.60 -0.02
C CYS A 35 6.95 -2.43 0.10
N LEU A 36 7.44 -1.18 0.04
CA LEU A 36 8.85 -0.85 0.25
C LEU A 36 9.32 -1.19 1.67
N ASP A 37 8.50 -0.92 2.69
CA ASP A 37 8.80 -1.19 4.09
C ASP A 37 8.97 -2.70 4.36
N LYS A 38 8.17 -3.53 3.67
CA LYS A 38 8.31 -5.00 3.67
C LYS A 38 9.53 -5.49 2.89
N GLY A 39 10.17 -4.61 2.11
CA GLY A 39 11.30 -4.90 1.24
C GLY A 39 12.66 -4.76 1.90
N ARG A 40 13.70 -4.99 1.10
CA ARG A 40 15.08 -4.67 1.48
C ARG A 40 15.41 -3.25 0.99
N LYS A 41 15.87 -2.38 1.90
CA LYS A 41 16.25 -1.00 1.56
C LYS A 41 17.35 -0.99 0.50
N GLY A 42 17.16 -0.16 -0.54
CA GLY A 42 18.12 -0.01 -1.63
C GLY A 42 18.07 -1.08 -2.71
N GLU A 43 17.10 -2.01 -2.65
CA GLU A 43 16.89 -3.04 -3.66
C GLU A 43 15.48 -2.92 -4.25
N CYS A 44 15.35 -3.07 -5.56
CA CYS A 44 14.02 -3.09 -6.18
C CYS A 44 13.29 -4.39 -5.85
N LEU A 45 12.05 -4.27 -5.37
CA LEU A 45 11.21 -5.42 -5.03
C LEU A 45 10.94 -6.35 -6.23
N ILE A 46 10.94 -5.81 -7.45
CA ILE A 46 10.55 -6.52 -8.68
C ILE A 46 11.78 -7.15 -9.35
N CYS A 47 12.81 -6.36 -9.67
CA CYS A 47 14.00 -6.89 -10.35
C CYS A 47 15.11 -7.37 -9.42
N LYS A 48 14.99 -7.21 -8.09
CA LYS A 48 15.94 -7.74 -7.07
C LYS A 48 17.39 -7.29 -7.26
N VAL A 49 17.58 -6.08 -7.82
CA VAL A 49 18.88 -5.45 -8.03
C VAL A 49 18.96 -4.13 -7.25
N PRO A 50 20.17 -3.63 -6.93
CA PRO A 50 20.35 -2.34 -6.26
C PRO A 50 19.68 -1.22 -7.07
N CYS A 51 18.73 -0.51 -6.47
CA CYS A 51 17.98 0.57 -7.12
C CYS A 51 17.74 1.71 -6.13
N ARG A 52 17.76 2.95 -6.63
CA ARG A 52 17.31 4.13 -5.90
C ARG A 52 15.81 4.30 -6.02
N THR A 53 15.18 4.63 -4.90
CA THR A 53 13.77 5.00 -4.80
C THR A 53 13.59 6.51 -5.02
N LEU A 54 12.53 6.87 -5.72
CA LEU A 54 12.08 8.21 -6.05
C LEU A 54 10.62 8.30 -5.59
N LEU A 55 10.34 9.15 -4.61
CA LEU A 55 8.99 9.40 -4.13
C LEU A 55 8.21 10.18 -5.18
N LEU A 56 7.06 9.67 -5.62
CA LEU A 56 6.12 10.40 -6.44
C LEU A 56 5.12 11.07 -5.49
N SER A 57 5.23 12.40 -5.33
CA SER A 57 4.18 13.22 -4.74
C SER A 57 3.35 13.83 -5.87
N GLU A 58 2.03 13.90 -5.69
CA GLU A 58 1.13 14.55 -6.65
C GLU A 58 1.48 16.05 -6.77
N HIS A 59 1.45 16.60 -7.99
CA HIS A 59 1.82 17.98 -8.32
C HIS A 59 0.58 18.87 -8.45
#